data_AF-A0A316IFN6-F1
#
_entry.id   AF-A0A316IFN6-F1
#
_cell.length_a   1.000
_cell.length_b   1.000
_cell.length_c   1.000
_cell.angle_alpha   90.00
_cell.angle_beta   90.00
_cell.angle_gamma   90.00
#
_symmetry.space_group_name_H-M   'P 1'
#
loop_
_entity.id
_entity.type
_entity.pdbx_description
1 polymer ?
#
loop_
_entity_poly.entity_id
_entity_poly.type
_entity_poly.pdbx_seq_one_letter_code
_entity_poly.pdbx_strand_id
1 'polypeptide(L)'
;MSLTNGWTGADARMLQDALRLSQEAFAEYLDVHPRTVGYWHQKPSSRPKSEIQQMLDTALDRAPADVQARFAELRGTGTSPTATEPAPVMAATEAEQRLASDPNIVAALDWLDERGTREPGTARRAVASRLVEVDVNSLQDRGSRRGRVDQSKVAQALADYYGRGSDGYGRYAARFGDVEADTSVFTRSDWLDLDCPLIATHDRLKLMRAAGAAPVSLDEEAFDQAAQRLAESLALGIRFVNMPLYRLLGVDMRKESLGGTVGISSFV
;
A
#
# COMPACT_ATOMS: atom_id res chain seq x y z
N MET A 1 14.55 24.12 -11.41
CA MET A 1 15.68 23.28 -10.96
C MET A 1 15.10 21.94 -10.56
N SER A 2 15.29 20.91 -11.38
CA SER A 2 14.84 19.55 -11.03
C SER A 2 15.94 18.84 -10.25
N LEU A 3 15.61 18.25 -9.10
CA LEU A 3 16.54 17.40 -8.35
C LEU A 3 16.76 16.09 -9.11
N THR A 4 18.02 15.71 -9.36
CA THR A 4 18.41 14.55 -10.17
C THR A 4 17.91 13.19 -9.64
N ASN A 5 17.58 13.10 -8.34
CA ASN A 5 17.09 11.89 -7.67
C ASN A 5 15.62 11.99 -7.20
N GLY A 6 14.92 13.08 -7.55
CA GLY A 6 13.58 13.42 -7.03
C GLY A 6 13.60 13.93 -5.58
N TRP A 7 12.46 14.44 -5.10
CA TRP A 7 12.32 14.93 -3.73
C TRP A 7 12.17 13.79 -2.72
N THR A 8 12.81 13.93 -1.57
CA THR A 8 12.55 13.15 -0.35
C THR A 8 11.97 14.04 0.75
N GLY A 9 11.44 13.44 1.81
CA GLY A 9 11.00 14.16 3.00
C GLY A 9 12.13 14.96 3.66
N ALA A 10 13.38 14.46 3.59
CA ALA A 10 14.57 15.18 4.03
C ALA A 10 14.82 16.43 3.17
N ASP A 11 14.71 16.31 1.84
CA ASP A 11 14.86 17.46 0.94
C ASP A 11 13.76 18.51 1.18
N ALA A 12 12.51 18.07 1.38
CA ALA A 12 11.39 18.96 1.68
C ALA A 12 11.59 19.71 3.01
N ARG A 13 12.14 19.02 4.02
CA ARG A 13 12.52 19.65 5.30
C ARG A 13 13.67 20.65 5.13
N MET A 14 14.68 20.35 4.33
CA MET A 14 15.77 21.29 4.04
C MET A 14 15.25 22.55 3.33
N LEU A 15 14.29 22.40 2.40
CA LEU A 15 13.63 23.54 1.76
C LEU A 15 12.85 24.37 2.79
N GLN A 16 12.11 23.72 3.70
CA GLN A 16 11.43 24.40 4.81
C GLN A 16 12.42 25.21 5.68
N ASP A 17 13.53 24.60 6.08
CA ASP A 17 14.55 25.23 6.92
C ASP A 17 15.23 26.40 6.20
N ALA A 18 15.47 26.27 4.89
CA ALA A 18 16.00 27.35 4.04
C ALA A 18 15.01 28.54 3.96
N LEU A 19 13.71 28.26 3.87
CA LEU A 19 12.63 29.26 3.89
C LEU A 19 12.37 29.83 5.29
N ARG A 20 12.88 29.18 6.35
CA ARG A 20 12.67 29.55 7.77
C ARG A 20 11.19 29.56 8.18
N LEU A 21 10.42 28.62 7.65
CA LEU A 21 8.98 28.49 7.95
C LEU A 21 8.71 27.42 9.00
N SER A 22 7.67 27.60 9.81
CA SER A 22 7.15 26.52 10.67
C SER A 22 6.52 25.42 9.81
N GLN A 23 6.21 24.27 10.41
CA GLN A 23 5.57 23.18 9.67
C GLN A 23 4.18 23.60 9.14
N GLU A 24 3.42 24.37 9.92
CA GLU A 24 2.12 24.89 9.51
C GLU A 24 2.24 25.91 8.38
N ALA A 25 3.16 26.87 8.52
CA ALA A 25 3.37 27.92 7.51
C ALA A 25 3.92 27.35 6.20
N PHE A 26 4.75 26.30 6.27
CA PHE A 26 5.26 25.61 5.08
C PHE A 26 4.18 24.76 4.40
N ALA A 27 3.29 24.15 5.18
CA ALA A 27 2.14 23.42 4.64
C ALA A 27 1.19 24.36 3.90
N GLU A 28 0.90 25.53 4.47
CA GLU A 28 0.10 26.58 3.82
C GLU A 28 0.79 27.13 2.56
N TYR A 29 2.10 27.39 2.62
CA TYR A 29 2.87 27.86 1.48
C TYR A 29 2.86 26.88 0.28
N LEU A 30 2.85 25.58 0.57
CA LEU A 30 2.75 24.52 -0.43
C LEU A 30 1.30 24.10 -0.74
N ASP A 31 0.28 24.70 -0.14
CA ASP A 31 -1.13 24.29 -0.26
C ASP A 31 -1.35 22.79 0.01
N VAL A 32 -0.70 22.26 1.05
CA VAL A 32 -0.85 20.86 1.51
C VAL A 32 -1.30 20.80 2.96
N HIS A 33 -1.89 19.67 3.36
CA HIS A 33 -2.31 19.47 4.74
C HIS A 33 -1.09 19.39 5.70
N PRO A 34 -1.09 20.03 6.90
CA PRO A 34 0.05 20.05 7.83
C PRO A 34 0.60 18.66 8.23
N ARG A 35 -0.28 17.66 8.34
CA ARG A 35 0.10 16.25 8.57
C ARG A 35 1.06 15.69 7.51
N THR A 36 1.00 16.18 6.27
CA THR A 36 1.90 15.75 5.19
C THR A 36 3.33 16.21 5.46
N VAL A 37 3.50 17.45 5.93
CA VAL A 37 4.81 17.97 6.39
C VAL A 37 5.28 17.23 7.62
N GLY A 38 4.40 17.01 8.61
CA GLY A 38 4.73 16.22 9.80
C GLY A 38 5.17 14.79 9.48
N TYR A 39 4.57 14.17 8.46
CA TYR A 39 4.96 12.85 7.98
C TYR A 39 6.37 12.83 7.39
N TRP A 40 6.79 13.87 6.67
CA TRP A 40 8.17 13.99 6.15
C TRP A 40 9.21 14.14 7.25
N HIS A 41 8.87 14.86 8.33
CA HIS A 41 9.73 14.95 9.52
C HIS A 41 9.87 13.62 10.25
N GLN A 42 8.79 12.83 10.33
CA GLN A 42 8.80 11.50 10.94
C GLN A 42 9.49 10.45 10.06
N LYS A 43 9.40 10.58 8.74
CA LYS A 43 9.99 9.65 7.77
C LYS A 43 10.75 10.40 6.67
N PRO A 44 12.00 10.85 6.95
CA PRO A 44 12.78 11.66 6.00
C PRO A 44 13.10 10.97 4.68
N SER A 45 13.16 9.63 4.66
CA SER A 45 13.37 8.83 3.45
C SER A 45 12.11 8.65 2.59
N SER A 46 10.95 9.15 3.03
CA SER A 46 9.72 9.07 2.24
C SER A 46 9.82 9.92 0.97
N ARG A 47 9.24 9.43 -0.13
CA ARG A 47 9.17 10.17 -1.39
C ARG A 47 7.77 10.77 -1.55
N PRO A 48 7.62 12.10 -1.66
CA PRO A 48 6.32 12.72 -1.95
C PRO A 48 5.75 12.21 -3.28
N LYS A 49 4.42 12.22 -3.43
CA LYS A 49 3.77 11.88 -4.70
C LYS A 49 4.16 12.91 -5.78
N SER A 50 4.06 12.51 -7.06
CA SER A 50 4.45 13.32 -8.23
C SER A 50 3.92 14.77 -8.17
N GLU A 51 2.65 14.95 -7.82
CA GLU A 51 2.01 16.26 -7.67
C GLU A 51 2.72 17.16 -6.65
N ILE A 52 3.03 16.62 -5.46
CA ILE A 52 3.72 17.37 -4.41
C ILE A 52 5.19 17.62 -4.79
N GLN A 53 5.83 16.72 -5.55
CA GLN A 53 7.17 16.98 -6.07
C GLN A 53 7.18 18.18 -7.03
N GLN A 54 6.18 18.30 -7.91
CA GLN A 54 6.04 19.47 -8.79
C GLN A 54 5.80 20.76 -8.01
N MET A 55 5.05 20.70 -6.91
CA MET A 55 4.84 21.85 -6.02
C MET A 55 6.16 22.26 -5.33
N LEU A 56 6.95 21.29 -4.87
CA LEU A 56 8.27 21.54 -4.26
C LEU A 56 9.29 22.08 -5.27
N ASP A 57 9.31 21.56 -6.50
CA ASP A 57 10.12 22.09 -7.60
C ASP A 57 9.75 23.55 -7.88
N THR A 58 8.45 23.85 -7.98
CA THR A 58 7.95 25.21 -8.20
C THR A 58 8.28 26.14 -7.03
N ALA A 59 8.19 25.64 -5.80
CA ALA A 59 8.52 26.39 -4.59
C ALA A 59 10.00 26.75 -4.54
N LEU A 60 10.90 25.81 -4.89
CA LEU A 60 12.34 26.06 -4.97
C LEU A 60 12.68 27.03 -6.10
N ASP A 61 12.03 26.89 -7.27
CA ASP A 61 12.27 27.78 -8.42
C ASP A 61 11.81 29.21 -8.19
N ARG A 62 10.73 29.40 -7.42
CA ARG A 62 10.23 30.72 -7.04
C ARG A 62 10.91 31.31 -5.81
N ALA A 63 11.69 30.53 -5.06
CA ALA A 63 12.38 31.01 -3.88
C ALA A 63 13.48 32.03 -4.27
N PRO A 64 13.70 33.08 -3.47
CA PRO A 64 14.74 34.06 -3.77
C PRO A 64 16.15 33.43 -3.71
N ALA A 65 17.11 34.04 -4.40
CA ALA A 65 18.43 33.45 -4.65
C ALA A 65 19.20 33.12 -3.36
N ASP A 66 18.97 33.87 -2.28
CA ASP A 66 19.55 33.62 -0.95
C ASP A 66 18.97 32.36 -0.28
N VAL A 67 17.71 32.03 -0.55
CA VAL A 67 17.08 30.78 -0.08
C VAL A 67 17.59 29.60 -0.90
N GLN A 68 17.70 29.74 -2.23
CA GLN A 68 18.27 28.68 -3.08
C GLN A 68 19.72 28.37 -2.71
N ALA A 69 20.53 29.40 -2.45
CA ALA A 69 21.91 29.24 -1.98
C ALA A 69 21.98 28.52 -0.63
N ARG A 70 21.14 28.91 0.34
CA ARG A 70 21.04 28.23 1.64
C ARG A 70 20.57 26.79 1.51
N PHE A 71 19.59 26.52 0.64
CA PHE A 71 19.14 25.15 0.37
C PHE A 71 20.27 24.30 -0.23
N ALA A 72 21.03 24.84 -1.19
CA ALA A 72 22.19 24.16 -1.77
C ALA A 72 23.30 23.93 -0.72
N GLU A 73 23.53 24.88 0.17
CA GLU A 73 24.48 24.76 1.28
C GLU A 73 24.02 23.70 2.29
N LEU A 74 22.75 23.68 2.70
CA LEU A 74 22.19 22.65 3.58
C LEU A 74 22.30 21.24 2.96
N ARG A 75 22.10 21.13 1.65
CA ARG A 75 22.32 19.90 0.87
C ARG A 75 23.79 19.49 0.73
N GLY A 76 24.72 20.45 0.76
CA GLY A 76 26.17 20.22 0.61
C GLY A 76 26.91 20.03 1.94
N THR A 77 26.42 20.64 3.03
CA THR A 77 26.97 20.58 4.40
C THR A 77 26.36 19.47 5.24
N GLY A 78 25.15 19.03 4.90
CA GLY A 78 24.78 17.67 5.15
C GLY A 78 25.74 16.81 4.36
N THR A 79 26.81 16.33 5.01
CA THR A 79 27.40 15.02 4.65
C THR A 79 26.21 14.21 4.22
N SER A 80 26.14 13.87 2.93
CA SER A 80 25.08 13.04 2.42
C SER A 80 24.87 11.99 3.50
N PRO A 81 23.66 11.83 4.07
CA PRO A 81 23.22 10.47 4.10
C PRO A 81 23.33 10.14 2.61
N THR A 82 24.42 9.47 2.25
CA THR A 82 24.31 8.34 1.35
C THR A 82 22.91 7.80 1.60
N ALA A 83 22.18 7.48 0.54
CA ALA A 83 21.09 6.54 0.66
C ALA A 83 21.66 5.22 1.21
N THR A 84 22.19 5.24 2.42
CA THR A 84 22.23 4.21 3.41
C THR A 84 20.77 4.22 3.83
N GLU A 85 19.96 3.53 3.01
CA GLU A 85 19.20 2.40 3.56
C GLU A 85 19.87 2.00 4.87
N PRO A 86 19.17 1.96 6.02
CA PRO A 86 19.79 1.55 7.29
C PRO A 86 20.69 0.38 6.94
N ALA A 87 22.03 0.58 7.10
CA ALA A 87 23.03 -0.26 6.43
C ALA A 87 22.56 -1.71 6.52
N PRO A 88 22.66 -2.57 5.49
CA PRO A 88 21.93 -3.84 5.41
C PRO A 88 21.85 -4.62 6.75
N VAL A 89 22.91 -4.52 7.56
CA VAL A 89 22.97 -4.90 8.98
C VAL A 89 21.84 -4.33 9.88
N MET A 90 21.61 -3.02 9.97
CA MET A 90 20.53 -2.41 10.78
C MET A 90 19.12 -2.76 10.27
N ALA A 91 18.89 -2.73 8.96
CA ALA A 91 17.61 -3.15 8.37
C ALA A 91 17.33 -4.64 8.65
N ALA A 92 18.36 -5.49 8.52
CA ALA A 92 18.30 -6.90 8.86
C ALA A 92 18.02 -7.07 10.36
N THR A 93 18.68 -6.31 11.25
CA THR A 93 18.43 -6.41 12.70
C THR A 93 17.01 -6.00 13.08
N GLU A 94 16.42 -4.99 12.42
CA GLU A 94 15.02 -4.60 12.64
C GLU A 94 14.06 -5.68 12.12
N ALA A 95 14.33 -6.22 10.93
CA ALA A 95 13.52 -7.27 10.33
C ALA A 95 13.55 -8.57 11.16
N GLU A 96 14.71 -8.95 11.69
CA GLU A 96 14.88 -10.05 12.64
C GLU A 96 14.11 -9.81 13.94
N GLN A 97 14.20 -8.60 14.50
CA GLN A 97 13.47 -8.23 15.71
C GLN A 97 11.94 -8.33 15.48
N ARG A 98 11.45 -7.83 14.34
CA ARG A 98 10.03 -7.92 13.97
C ARG A 98 9.58 -9.37 13.72
N LEU A 99 10.42 -10.20 13.10
CA LEU A 99 10.16 -11.63 12.93
C LEU A 99 9.96 -12.35 14.28
N ALA A 100 10.67 -11.91 15.31
CA ALA A 100 10.58 -12.47 16.65
C ALA A 100 9.40 -11.92 17.49
N SER A 101 9.07 -10.64 17.34
CA SER A 101 8.24 -9.92 18.32
C SER A 101 6.98 -9.25 17.78
N ASP A 102 6.79 -9.12 16.46
CA ASP A 102 5.56 -8.55 15.89
C ASP A 102 4.42 -9.57 15.96
N PRO A 103 3.35 -9.32 16.74
CA PRO A 103 2.27 -10.29 16.93
C PRO A 103 1.53 -10.63 15.63
N ASN A 104 1.47 -9.71 14.66
CA ASN A 104 0.82 -9.99 13.38
C ASN A 104 1.69 -10.91 12.51
N ILE A 105 3.01 -10.74 12.57
CA ILE A 105 3.96 -11.61 11.87
C ILE A 105 3.95 -12.99 12.51
N VAL A 106 3.98 -13.08 13.84
CA VAL A 106 3.90 -14.37 14.56
C VAL A 106 2.62 -15.11 14.18
N ALA A 107 1.46 -14.45 14.20
CA ALA A 107 0.21 -15.06 13.78
C ALA A 107 0.24 -15.58 12.33
N ALA A 108 0.90 -14.87 11.41
CA ALA A 108 1.04 -15.31 10.03
C ALA A 108 1.97 -16.53 9.88
N LEU A 109 3.04 -16.62 10.69
CA LEU A 109 3.93 -17.78 10.69
C LEU A 109 3.21 -19.01 11.22
N ASP A 110 2.49 -18.88 12.32
CA ASP A 110 1.72 -19.99 12.92
C ASP A 110 0.65 -20.47 11.93
N TRP A 111 -0.04 -19.54 11.27
CA TRP A 111 -1.00 -19.86 10.22
C TRP A 111 -0.36 -20.60 9.03
N LEU A 112 0.83 -20.20 8.58
CA LEU A 112 1.53 -20.90 7.50
C LEU A 112 1.89 -22.33 7.89
N ASP A 113 2.37 -22.54 9.11
CA ASP A 113 2.70 -23.87 9.62
C ASP A 113 1.44 -24.75 9.71
N GLU A 114 0.35 -24.22 10.27
CA GLU A 114 -0.93 -24.93 10.35
C GLU A 114 -1.49 -25.30 8.97
N ARG A 115 -1.49 -24.36 8.02
CA ARG A 115 -2.07 -24.57 6.68
C ARG A 115 -1.20 -25.41 5.77
N GLY A 116 0.11 -25.36 5.93
CA GLY A 116 1.06 -26.22 5.24
C GLY A 116 1.22 -27.60 5.87
N THR A 117 0.51 -27.91 6.96
CA THR A 117 0.69 -29.14 7.77
C THR A 117 2.17 -29.33 8.16
N ARG A 118 2.85 -28.25 8.55
CA ARG A 118 4.27 -28.26 8.95
C ARG A 118 4.39 -28.29 10.47
N GLU A 119 5.58 -28.66 10.94
CA GLU A 119 5.89 -28.52 12.36
C GLU A 119 5.96 -27.03 12.75
N PRO A 120 5.46 -26.65 13.95
CA PRO A 120 5.55 -25.27 14.42
C PRO A 120 6.97 -24.70 14.37
N GLY A 121 7.11 -23.50 13.83
CA GLY A 121 8.40 -22.81 13.63
C GLY A 121 9.08 -23.13 12.30
N THR A 122 8.47 -23.92 11.42
CA THR A 122 9.02 -24.19 10.07
C THR A 122 8.96 -22.92 9.22
N ALA A 123 7.83 -22.22 9.20
CA ALA A 123 7.66 -20.94 8.52
C ALA A 123 8.64 -19.89 9.06
N ARG A 124 8.86 -19.83 10.37
CA ARG A 124 9.84 -18.89 10.97
C ARG A 124 11.25 -19.12 10.43
N ARG A 125 11.73 -20.37 10.40
CA ARG A 125 13.04 -20.73 9.85
C ARG A 125 13.13 -20.43 8.35
N ALA A 126 12.08 -20.77 7.62
CA ALA A 126 11.96 -20.54 6.18
C ALA A 126 12.04 -19.05 5.82
N VAL A 127 11.38 -18.19 6.61
CA VAL A 127 11.43 -16.72 6.45
C VAL A 127 12.79 -16.17 6.85
N ALA A 128 13.36 -16.61 7.99
CA ALA A 128 14.67 -16.17 8.46
C ALA A 128 15.79 -16.48 7.44
N SER A 129 15.80 -17.69 6.86
CA SER A 129 16.77 -18.07 5.83
C SER A 129 16.68 -17.16 4.61
N ARG A 130 15.46 -16.85 4.14
CA ARG A 130 15.23 -15.98 2.99
C ARG A 130 15.59 -14.53 3.28
N LEU A 131 15.37 -14.07 4.51
CA LEU A 131 15.67 -12.70 4.91
C LEU A 131 17.18 -12.37 4.76
N VAL A 132 18.05 -13.35 4.99
CA VAL A 132 19.51 -13.23 4.76
C VAL A 132 19.85 -13.07 3.28
N GLU A 133 19.07 -13.66 2.39
CA GLU A 133 19.32 -13.68 0.94
C GLU A 133 18.62 -12.55 0.18
N VAL A 134 17.74 -11.78 0.84
CA VAL A 134 16.97 -10.72 0.18
C VAL A 134 17.88 -9.57 -0.26
N ASP A 135 17.88 -9.30 -1.57
CA ASP A 135 18.42 -8.08 -2.15
C ASP A 135 17.35 -6.98 -2.16
N VAL A 136 17.49 -6.02 -1.24
CA VAL A 136 16.55 -4.88 -1.09
C VAL A 136 16.51 -4.01 -2.34
N ASN A 137 17.63 -3.84 -3.06
CA ASN A 137 17.67 -3.03 -4.28
C ASN A 137 16.86 -3.69 -5.39
N SER A 138 17.02 -5.00 -5.59
CA SER A 138 16.21 -5.77 -6.52
C SER A 138 14.70 -5.69 -6.19
N LEU A 139 14.35 -5.71 -4.90
CA LEU A 139 12.95 -5.52 -4.48
C LEU A 139 12.41 -4.12 -4.82
N GLN A 140 13.20 -3.07 -4.62
CA GLN A 140 12.84 -1.69 -4.96
C GLN A 140 12.70 -1.51 -6.48
N ASP A 141 13.61 -2.08 -7.27
CA ASP A 141 13.55 -2.08 -8.73
C ASP A 141 12.29 -2.77 -9.23
N ARG A 142 11.96 -3.93 -8.64
CA ARG A 142 10.73 -4.66 -8.97
C ARG A 142 9.48 -3.83 -8.60
N GLY A 143 9.51 -3.12 -7.48
CA GLY A 143 8.47 -2.16 -7.09
C GLY A 143 8.31 -1.02 -8.12
N SER A 144 9.43 -0.46 -8.57
CA SER A 144 9.46 0.60 -9.59
C SER A 144 8.91 0.12 -10.95
N ARG A 145 9.22 -1.12 -11.34
CA ARG A 145 8.65 -1.75 -12.54
C ARG A 145 7.14 -1.95 -12.41
N ARG A 146 6.65 -2.39 -11.24
CA ARG A 146 5.21 -2.51 -10.96
C ARG A 146 4.50 -1.16 -11.02
N GLY A 147 5.17 -0.08 -10.63
CA GLY A 147 4.65 1.29 -10.77
C GLY A 147 4.38 1.73 -12.21
N ARG A 148 4.92 1.02 -13.22
CA ARG A 148 4.64 1.27 -14.65
C ARG A 148 3.35 0.58 -15.14
N VAL A 149 2.73 -0.24 -14.29
CA VAL A 149 1.42 -0.83 -14.55
C VAL A 149 0.38 0.21 -14.18
N ASP A 150 -0.22 0.80 -15.21
CA ASP A 150 -1.31 1.77 -15.08
C ASP A 150 -2.65 1.07 -14.80
N GLN A 151 -3.67 1.87 -14.48
CA GLN A 151 -5.00 1.38 -14.14
C GLN A 151 -5.68 0.66 -15.32
N SER A 152 -5.41 1.05 -16.56
CA SER A 152 -6.01 0.40 -17.74
C SER A 152 -5.46 -1.01 -17.95
N LYS A 153 -4.15 -1.23 -17.75
CA LYS A 153 -3.56 -2.59 -17.74
C LYS A 153 -4.14 -3.46 -16.64
N VAL A 154 -4.39 -2.89 -15.45
CA VAL A 154 -5.04 -3.63 -14.35
C VAL A 154 -6.48 -4.01 -14.74
N ALA A 155 -7.26 -3.07 -15.26
CA ALA A 155 -8.63 -3.32 -15.70
C ALA A 155 -8.70 -4.38 -16.81
N GLN A 156 -7.76 -4.36 -17.76
CA GLN A 156 -7.66 -5.36 -18.82
C GLN A 156 -7.29 -6.74 -18.27
N ALA A 157 -6.29 -6.83 -17.40
CA ALA A 157 -5.89 -8.11 -16.80
C ALA A 157 -7.03 -8.75 -16.00
N LEU A 158 -7.81 -7.94 -15.28
CA LEU A 158 -9.00 -8.42 -14.57
C LEU A 158 -10.10 -8.85 -15.54
N ALA A 159 -10.30 -8.12 -16.64
CA ALA A 159 -11.24 -8.50 -17.68
C ALA A 159 -10.87 -9.85 -18.32
N ASP A 160 -9.59 -10.10 -18.56
CA ASP A 160 -9.09 -11.37 -19.10
C ASP A 160 -9.25 -12.50 -18.07
N TYR A 161 -8.96 -12.23 -16.79
CA TYR A 161 -9.06 -13.22 -15.72
C TYR A 161 -10.50 -13.67 -15.44
N TYR A 162 -11.44 -12.73 -15.32
CA TYR A 162 -12.85 -13.05 -15.10
C TYR A 162 -13.58 -13.47 -16.39
N GLY A 163 -12.97 -13.26 -17.56
CA GLY A 163 -13.48 -13.67 -18.88
C GLY A 163 -14.69 -12.85 -19.36
N ARG A 164 -15.31 -13.30 -20.47
CA ARG A 164 -16.62 -12.79 -20.89
C ARG A 164 -17.67 -13.31 -19.92
N GLY A 165 -18.24 -12.39 -19.14
CA GLY A 165 -19.35 -12.55 -18.21
C GLY A 165 -20.05 -13.92 -18.17
N SER A 166 -19.89 -14.64 -17.07
CA SER A 166 -20.72 -15.80 -16.72
C SER A 166 -21.98 -15.34 -15.99
N ASP A 167 -23.09 -16.05 -16.19
CA ASP A 167 -24.32 -15.99 -15.37
C ASP A 167 -24.81 -14.58 -14.97
N GLY A 168 -24.94 -13.68 -15.95
CA GLY A 168 -25.46 -12.32 -15.75
C GLY A 168 -24.46 -11.31 -15.19
N TYR A 169 -23.22 -11.73 -14.91
CA TYR A 169 -22.14 -10.84 -14.52
C TYR A 169 -21.39 -10.27 -15.73
N GLY A 170 -20.80 -9.10 -15.57
CA GLY A 170 -20.03 -8.42 -16.60
C GLY A 170 -19.25 -7.24 -16.04
N ARG A 171 -18.42 -6.64 -16.88
CA ARG A 171 -17.62 -5.47 -16.52
C ARG A 171 -18.44 -4.21 -16.73
N TYR A 172 -18.36 -3.27 -15.78
CA TYR A 172 -18.95 -1.96 -15.91
C TYR A 172 -18.04 -1.04 -16.73
N ALA A 173 -18.61 -0.39 -17.74
CA ALA A 173 -17.98 0.70 -18.49
C ALA A 173 -18.87 1.93 -18.38
N ALA A 174 -18.26 3.10 -18.26
CA ALA A 174 -18.96 4.37 -18.17
C ALA A 174 -18.61 5.23 -19.38
N ARG A 175 -19.60 5.96 -19.91
CA ARG A 175 -19.37 6.96 -20.95
C ARG A 175 -19.71 8.34 -20.42
N PHE A 176 -18.75 9.25 -20.50
CA PHE A 176 -18.90 10.65 -20.11
C PHE A 176 -18.62 11.56 -21.32
N GLY A 177 -19.68 12.03 -21.96
CA GLY A 177 -19.58 12.70 -23.26
C GLY A 177 -19.04 11.75 -24.33
N ASP A 178 -17.88 12.10 -24.89
CA ASP A 178 -17.15 11.31 -25.90
C ASP A 178 -16.06 10.41 -25.31
N VAL A 179 -15.87 10.43 -23.97
CA VAL A 179 -14.89 9.59 -23.29
C VAL A 179 -15.57 8.31 -22.80
N GLU A 180 -15.05 7.16 -23.21
CA GLU A 180 -15.39 5.86 -22.66
C GLU A 180 -14.33 5.44 -21.63
N ALA A 181 -14.78 5.04 -20.44
CA ALA A 181 -13.95 4.64 -19.33
C ALA A 181 -14.26 3.18 -18.95
N ASP A 182 -13.30 2.32 -19.25
CA ASP A 182 -13.29 0.94 -18.81
C ASP A 182 -12.91 0.84 -17.34
N THR A 183 -13.74 0.19 -16.53
CA THR A 183 -13.50 0.06 -15.09
C THR A 183 -13.08 -1.35 -14.71
N SER A 184 -12.40 -1.50 -13.57
CA SER A 184 -12.15 -2.80 -12.95
C SER A 184 -13.37 -3.35 -12.19
N VAL A 185 -14.53 -2.69 -12.27
CA VAL A 185 -15.73 -3.07 -11.53
C VAL A 185 -16.43 -4.21 -12.27
N PHE A 186 -16.51 -5.36 -11.60
CA PHE A 186 -17.28 -6.52 -12.06
C PHE A 186 -18.63 -6.53 -11.32
N THR A 187 -19.73 -6.57 -12.06
CA THR A 187 -21.09 -6.36 -11.55
C THR A 187 -22.11 -7.16 -12.37
N ARG A 188 -23.41 -7.01 -12.10
CA ARG A 188 -24.53 -7.48 -12.95
C ARG A 188 -25.53 -6.36 -13.17
N SER A 189 -26.29 -6.44 -14.26
CA SER A 189 -27.28 -5.41 -14.61
C SER A 189 -28.24 -5.07 -13.47
N ASP A 190 -28.68 -6.09 -12.75
CA ASP A 190 -29.68 -5.95 -11.68
C ASP A 190 -29.13 -5.24 -10.42
N TRP A 191 -27.81 -5.01 -10.35
CA TRP A 191 -27.16 -4.28 -9.27
C TRP A 191 -26.88 -2.82 -9.61
N LEU A 192 -27.18 -2.41 -10.84
CA LEU A 192 -27.07 -1.02 -11.28
C LEU A 192 -28.37 -0.28 -10.98
N ASP A 193 -28.29 1.04 -10.84
CA ASP A 193 -29.44 1.93 -10.69
C ASP A 193 -30.42 1.53 -9.57
N LEU A 194 -29.87 1.06 -8.44
CA LEU A 194 -30.66 0.60 -7.31
C LEU A 194 -31.50 1.71 -6.67
N ASP A 195 -31.19 2.99 -6.90
CA ASP A 195 -31.90 4.13 -6.29
C ASP A 195 -32.04 3.98 -4.76
N CYS A 196 -31.01 3.41 -4.14
CA CYS A 196 -31.01 3.08 -2.72
C CYS A 196 -30.25 4.15 -1.92
N PRO A 197 -30.91 4.91 -1.04
CA PRO A 197 -30.23 5.82 -0.13
C PRO A 197 -29.24 5.06 0.77
N LEU A 198 -28.00 5.56 0.89
CA LEU A 198 -26.97 4.98 1.76
C LEU A 198 -27.17 5.39 3.23
N ILE A 199 -28.33 5.02 3.79
CA ILE A 199 -28.69 5.26 5.19
C ILE A 199 -29.08 3.94 5.87
N ALA A 200 -28.92 3.89 7.18
CA ALA A 200 -29.08 2.67 7.97
C ALA A 200 -30.45 1.97 7.82
N THR A 201 -31.50 2.66 7.37
CA THR A 201 -32.84 2.09 7.15
C THR A 201 -32.95 1.24 5.87
N HIS A 202 -32.08 1.47 4.89
CA HIS A 202 -32.06 0.75 3.61
C HIS A 202 -30.88 -0.23 3.51
N ASP A 203 -29.94 -0.13 4.44
CA ASP A 203 -28.91 -1.14 4.69
C ASP A 203 -29.48 -2.27 5.57
N ARG A 204 -29.59 -3.45 4.98
CA ARG A 204 -30.10 -4.68 5.59
C ARG A 204 -29.03 -5.77 5.67
N LEU A 205 -27.75 -5.38 5.74
CA LEU A 205 -26.65 -6.31 5.97
C LEU A 205 -26.77 -6.94 7.36
N LYS A 206 -26.77 -8.28 7.40
CA LYS A 206 -26.84 -9.04 8.66
C LYS A 206 -25.48 -9.64 8.98
N LEU A 207 -24.99 -9.37 10.18
CA LEU A 207 -23.81 -10.04 10.71
C LEU A 207 -24.18 -11.49 11.07
N MET A 208 -23.63 -12.44 10.33
CA MET A 208 -23.71 -13.85 10.63
C MET A 208 -22.45 -14.30 11.35
N ARG A 209 -22.63 -15.09 12.41
CA ARG A 209 -21.54 -15.85 13.02
C ARG A 209 -21.26 -17.04 12.10
N ALA A 210 -20.55 -16.80 11.00
CA ALA A 210 -20.17 -17.86 10.08
C ALA A 210 -19.13 -18.77 10.75
N ALA A 211 -19.29 -20.09 10.58
CA ALA A 211 -18.18 -21.01 10.74
C ALA A 211 -17.09 -20.59 9.73
N GLY A 212 -15.83 -20.57 10.17
CA GLY A 212 -14.71 -20.25 9.30
C GLY A 212 -14.78 -21.07 8.01
N ALA A 213 -14.36 -20.49 6.89
CA ALA A 213 -14.28 -21.24 5.63
C ALA A 213 -13.50 -22.55 5.85
N ALA A 214 -13.88 -23.62 5.15
CA ALA A 214 -13.10 -24.84 5.13
C ALA A 214 -11.63 -24.49 4.85
N PRO A 215 -10.68 -24.97 5.66
CA PRO A 215 -9.33 -24.53 5.53
C PRO A 215 -8.77 -24.99 4.18
N VAL A 216 -8.40 -24.04 3.31
CA VAL A 216 -7.57 -24.34 2.14
C VAL A 216 -6.20 -24.76 2.68
N SER A 217 -5.79 -25.99 2.39
CA SER A 217 -4.42 -26.45 2.64
C SER A 217 -3.47 -25.76 1.67
N LEU A 218 -2.32 -25.32 2.17
CA LEU A 218 -1.26 -24.80 1.31
C LEU A 218 -0.43 -25.97 0.80
N ASP A 219 -0.25 -26.04 -0.51
CA ASP A 219 0.78 -26.89 -1.09
C ASP A 219 2.17 -26.29 -0.83
N GLU A 220 3.21 -27.04 -1.22
CA GLU A 220 4.60 -26.65 -1.00
C GLU A 220 4.96 -25.34 -1.71
N GLU A 221 4.50 -25.15 -2.95
CA GLU A 221 4.76 -23.95 -3.71
C GLU A 221 4.11 -22.71 -3.08
N ALA A 222 2.84 -22.81 -2.68
CA ALA A 222 2.13 -21.71 -2.02
C ALA A 222 2.75 -21.36 -0.67
N PHE A 223 3.20 -22.36 0.10
CA PHE A 223 3.92 -22.13 1.35
C PHE A 223 5.23 -21.36 1.10
N ASP A 224 6.03 -21.79 0.12
CA ASP A 224 7.30 -21.15 -0.20
C ASP A 224 7.15 -19.73 -0.72
N GLN A 225 6.14 -19.48 -1.56
CA GLN A 225 5.83 -18.13 -2.04
C GLN A 225 5.35 -17.23 -0.90
N ALA A 226 4.55 -17.74 0.03
CA ALA A 226 4.10 -16.97 1.19
C ALA A 226 5.26 -16.64 2.13
N ALA A 227 6.15 -17.61 2.41
CA ALA A 227 7.36 -17.39 3.19
C ALA A 227 8.28 -16.35 2.53
N GLN A 228 8.48 -16.44 1.21
CA GLN A 228 9.21 -15.43 0.45
C GLN A 228 8.56 -14.05 0.59
N ARG A 229 7.23 -13.97 0.48
CA ARG A 229 6.52 -12.70 0.55
C ARG A 229 6.60 -12.04 1.93
N LEU A 230 6.57 -12.84 3.00
CA LEU A 230 6.78 -12.36 4.36
C LEU A 230 8.20 -11.84 4.55
N ALA A 231 9.22 -12.57 4.06
CA ALA A 231 10.62 -12.13 4.13
C ALA A 231 10.83 -10.78 3.40
N GLU A 232 10.30 -10.65 2.18
CA GLU A 232 10.36 -9.39 1.43
C GLU A 232 9.62 -8.25 2.14
N SER A 233 8.48 -8.54 2.78
CA SER A 233 7.69 -7.54 3.51
C SER A 233 8.45 -7.03 4.73
N LEU A 234 9.12 -7.92 5.46
CA LEU A 234 9.99 -7.57 6.59
C LEU A 234 11.20 -6.75 6.13
N ALA A 235 11.88 -7.18 5.07
CA ALA A 235 13.05 -6.48 4.52
C ALA A 235 12.72 -5.06 4.03
N LEU A 236 11.54 -4.86 3.43
CA LEU A 236 11.05 -3.55 3.00
C LEU A 236 10.43 -2.71 4.14
N GLY A 237 10.41 -3.23 5.36
CA GLY A 237 9.78 -2.58 6.51
C GLY A 237 8.27 -2.40 6.36
N ILE A 238 7.61 -3.17 5.49
CA ILE A 238 6.17 -3.09 5.26
C ILE A 238 5.44 -3.51 6.54
N ARG A 239 4.43 -2.75 6.94
CA ARG A 239 3.60 -3.11 8.08
C ARG A 239 2.64 -4.22 7.68
N PHE A 240 2.72 -5.35 8.37
CA PHE A 240 1.75 -6.44 8.26
C PHE A 240 0.72 -6.29 9.38
N VAL A 241 -0.56 -6.47 9.06
CA VAL A 241 -1.66 -6.28 10.00
C VAL A 241 -2.66 -7.42 9.83
N ASN A 242 -2.94 -8.16 10.90
CA ASN A 242 -4.01 -9.15 10.92
C ASN A 242 -5.24 -8.59 11.65
N MET A 243 -5.96 -7.70 10.99
CA MET A 243 -7.20 -7.14 11.54
C MET A 243 -8.42 -7.96 11.12
N PRO A 244 -9.49 -7.98 11.95
CA PRO A 244 -10.77 -8.54 11.53
C PRO A 244 -11.26 -7.89 10.24
N LEU A 245 -11.68 -8.71 9.30
CA LEU A 245 -12.26 -8.34 8.02
C LEU A 245 -13.72 -8.73 7.98
N TYR A 246 -14.53 -7.88 7.38
CA TYR A 246 -15.88 -8.27 6.97
C TYR A 246 -15.79 -9.04 5.66
N ARG A 247 -16.20 -10.32 5.72
CA ARG A 247 -16.34 -11.16 4.54
C ARG A 247 -17.80 -11.15 4.10
N LEU A 248 -18.05 -10.78 2.86
CA LEU A 248 -19.37 -10.92 2.24
C LEU A 248 -19.65 -12.41 2.01
N LEU A 249 -20.76 -12.90 2.58
CA LEU A 249 -21.19 -14.30 2.51
C LEU A 249 -22.40 -14.49 1.61
N GLY A 250 -23.20 -13.44 1.44
CA GLY A 250 -24.37 -13.42 0.60
C GLY A 250 -24.76 -12.00 0.24
N VAL A 251 -25.36 -11.85 -0.94
CA VAL A 251 -25.78 -10.57 -1.51
C VAL A 251 -27.25 -10.67 -1.89
N ASP A 252 -28.06 -9.71 -1.47
CA ASP A 252 -29.46 -9.53 -1.87
C ASP A 252 -29.69 -8.06 -2.19
N MET A 253 -29.29 -7.66 -3.40
CA MET A 253 -29.43 -6.29 -3.89
C MET A 253 -30.71 -6.18 -4.72
N ARG A 254 -31.52 -5.16 -4.42
CA ARG A 254 -32.77 -4.84 -5.12
C ARG A 254 -32.95 -3.33 -5.17
N LYS A 255 -33.84 -2.86 -6.04
CA LYS A 255 -34.23 -1.44 -6.05
C LYS A 255 -34.63 -1.00 -4.63
N GLU A 256 -34.11 0.14 -4.20
CA GLU A 256 -34.27 0.75 -2.88
C GLU A 256 -33.84 -0.14 -1.69
N SER A 257 -33.03 -1.18 -1.90
CA SER A 257 -32.64 -2.09 -0.81
C SER A 257 -31.25 -2.72 -1.01
N LEU A 258 -30.37 -2.52 -0.03
CA LEU A 258 -29.05 -3.16 0.04
C LEU A 258 -29.07 -4.24 1.14
N GLY A 259 -29.28 -5.48 0.74
CA GLY A 259 -29.31 -6.63 1.65
C GLY A 259 -28.12 -7.57 1.45
N GLY A 260 -27.86 -8.39 2.47
CA GLY A 260 -26.83 -9.40 2.41
C GLY A 260 -26.45 -9.94 3.78
N THR A 261 -25.49 -10.84 3.78
CA THR A 261 -24.93 -11.41 5.01
C THR A 261 -23.42 -11.21 5.00
N VAL A 262 -22.90 -10.76 6.14
CA VAL A 262 -21.46 -10.55 6.36
C VAL A 262 -21.02 -11.41 7.53
N GLY A 263 -19.83 -12.00 7.41
CA GLY A 263 -19.14 -12.67 8.51
C GLY A 263 -17.90 -11.90 8.92
N ILE A 264 -17.35 -12.23 10.08
CA ILE A 264 -16.02 -11.76 10.49
C ILE A 264 -15.02 -12.85 10.14
N SER A 265 -13.94 -12.48 9.46
CA SER A 265 -12.78 -13.31 9.14
C SER A 265 -11.50 -12.58 9.52
N SER A 266 -10.37 -13.25 9.46
CA SER A 266 -9.03 -12.64 9.46
C SER A 266 -8.29 -13.02 8.17
N PHE A 267 -7.16 -12.37 7.89
CA PHE A 267 -6.29 -12.76 6.76
C PHE A 267 -5.53 -14.05 7.06
N VAL A 268 -5.09 -14.18 8.31
CA VAL A 268 -4.47 -15.39 8.89
C VAL A 268 -5.31 -15.85 10.07
#